data_AF-A0A0M3J2X7-F1
#
_entry.id   AF-A0A0M3J2X7-F1
#
_cell.length_a   1.000
_cell.length_b   1.000
_cell.length_c   1.000
_cell.angle_alpha   90.00
_cell.angle_beta   90.00
_cell.angle_gamma   90.00
#
_symmetry.space_group_name_H-M   'P 1'
#
loop_
_entity.id
_entity.type
_entity.pdbx_description
1 polymer ?
#
loop_
_entity_poly.entity_id
_entity_poly.type
_entity_poly.pdbx_seq_one_letter_code
_entity_poly.pdbx_strand_id
1 'polypeptide(L)'
;LLSFANDTKICDFFKGDEDYGYTVTCGTHPNITFVIGGIEYSVTSKDYIVEYKRNECILMMGALGEGDELWILGDPFIRQYCQIYDMGRKRIGFAEAIQK
;
A
#
# COMPACT_ATOMS: atom_id res chain seq x y z
N LEU A 1 -12.96 -9.30 -6.80
CA LEU A 1 -11.80 -10.11 -6.39
C LEU A 1 -10.55 -9.32 -6.73
N LEU A 2 -9.93 -8.71 -5.72
CA LEU A 2 -8.60 -8.10 -5.86
C LEU A 2 -7.61 -9.27 -5.85
N SER A 3 -6.99 -9.59 -6.98
CA SER A 3 -5.91 -10.60 -7.02
C SER A 3 -4.57 -9.88 -7.12
N PHE A 4 -3.64 -10.20 -6.24
CA PHE A 4 -2.23 -9.85 -6.42
C PHE A 4 -1.61 -10.82 -7.43
N ALA A 5 -0.78 -10.29 -8.33
CA ALA A 5 0.15 -11.11 -9.08
C ALA A 5 1.37 -11.41 -8.18
N ASN A 6 1.53 -12.68 -7.79
CA ASN A 6 2.67 -13.29 -7.05
C ASN A 6 2.86 -12.92 -5.57
N ASP A 7 2.26 -13.73 -4.69
CA ASP A 7 2.28 -13.60 -3.22
C ASP A 7 3.58 -14.03 -2.51
N THR A 8 4.61 -14.54 -3.20
CA THR A 8 5.72 -15.23 -2.50
C THR A 8 6.94 -14.35 -2.18
N LYS A 9 7.04 -13.12 -2.68
CA LYS A 9 8.28 -12.31 -2.52
C LYS A 9 8.21 -11.20 -1.49
N ILE A 10 7.04 -10.89 -0.95
CA ILE A 10 6.83 -9.74 -0.07
C ILE A 10 7.36 -10.05 1.34
N CYS A 11 7.09 -11.22 1.90
CA CYS A 11 7.48 -11.59 3.26
C CYS A 11 9.01 -11.65 3.49
N ASP A 12 9.80 -11.96 2.45
CA ASP A 12 11.26 -12.07 2.57
C ASP A 12 11.97 -10.73 2.84
N PHE A 13 11.31 -9.59 2.58
CA PHE A 13 11.90 -8.26 2.76
C PHE A 13 11.67 -7.66 4.15
N PHE A 14 10.75 -8.22 4.94
CA PHE A 14 10.22 -7.56 6.13
C PHE A 14 10.77 -8.19 7.41
N LYS A 15 11.41 -7.37 8.24
CA LYS A 15 11.75 -7.75 9.62
C LYS A 15 10.72 -7.15 10.57
N GLY A 16 9.94 -7.98 11.23
CA GLY A 16 9.00 -7.51 12.26
C GLY A 16 9.77 -6.91 13.44
N ASP A 17 9.37 -5.71 13.85
CA ASP A 17 9.79 -5.07 15.10
C ASP A 17 8.56 -4.93 16.01
N GLU A 18 8.73 -5.15 17.31
CA GLU A 18 7.62 -5.27 18.27
C GLU A 18 6.88 -3.95 18.51
N ASP A 19 7.50 -2.80 18.19
CA ASP A 19 6.94 -1.47 18.49
C ASP A 19 6.33 -0.72 17.29
N TYR A 20 6.79 -0.95 16.04
CA TYR A 20 6.48 -0.05 14.91
C TYR A 20 6.06 -0.73 13.60
N GLY A 21 5.87 -2.05 13.59
CA GLY A 21 5.53 -2.81 12.39
C GLY A 21 6.76 -3.38 11.69
N TYR A 22 6.72 -3.51 10.37
CA TYR A 22 7.81 -4.15 9.61
C TYR A 22 8.88 -3.13 9.19
N THR A 23 10.13 -3.40 9.54
CA THR A 23 11.29 -2.64 9.08
C THR A 23 11.84 -3.19 7.76
N VAL A 24 12.37 -2.29 6.93
CA VAL A 24 13.02 -2.59 5.65
C VAL A 24 14.28 -1.75 5.45
N THR A 25 15.11 -2.16 4.49
CA THR A 25 16.15 -1.29 3.95
C THR A 25 15.53 -0.07 3.27
N CYS A 26 16.08 1.11 3.53
CA CYS A 26 15.68 2.30 2.79
C CYS A 26 16.08 2.19 1.30
N GLY A 27 15.25 2.75 0.41
CA GLY A 27 15.53 2.77 -1.03
C GLY A 27 14.30 2.53 -1.90
N THR A 28 14.55 2.18 -3.16
CA THR A 28 13.50 1.82 -4.11
C THR A 28 13.11 0.36 -3.95
N HIS A 29 11.80 0.13 -3.87
CA HIS A 29 11.19 -1.20 -3.75
C HIS A 29 10.15 -1.41 -4.86
N PRO A 30 9.69 -2.65 -5.12
CA PRO A 30 8.75 -2.95 -6.21
C PRO A 30 7.41 -2.24 -6.05
N ASN A 31 6.81 -1.76 -7.14
CA ASN A 31 5.46 -1.19 -7.05
C ASN A 31 4.44 -2.25 -6.60
N ILE A 32 3.50 -1.84 -5.75
CA ILE A 32 2.39 -2.68 -5.31
C ILE A 32 1.19 -2.32 -6.17
N THR A 33 0.65 -3.31 -6.89
CA THR A 33 -0.43 -3.09 -7.85
C THR A 33 -1.72 -3.73 -7.40
N PHE A 34 -2.78 -2.93 -7.36
CA PHE A 34 -4.14 -3.34 -7.01
C PHE A 34 -5.00 -3.36 -8.27
N VAL A 35 -5.80 -4.41 -8.47
CA VAL A 35 -6.73 -4.52 -9.60
C VAL A 35 -8.16 -4.27 -9.13
N ILE A 36 -8.65 -3.03 -9.26
CA ILE A 36 -9.99 -2.63 -8.79
C ILE A 36 -10.88 -2.40 -10.01
N GLY A 37 -11.96 -3.18 -10.13
CA GLY A 37 -12.90 -3.06 -11.26
C GLY A 37 -12.26 -3.34 -12.63
N GLY A 38 -11.18 -4.14 -12.68
CA GLY A 38 -10.43 -4.43 -13.91
C GLY A 38 -9.41 -3.36 -14.31
N ILE A 39 -9.22 -2.32 -13.49
CA ILE A 39 -8.22 -1.27 -13.69
C ILE A 39 -7.07 -1.48 -12.71
N GLU A 40 -5.84 -1.34 -13.21
CA GLU A 40 -4.62 -1.43 -12.41
C GLU A 40 -4.31 -0.09 -11.74
N TYR A 41 -4.04 -0.13 -10.44
CA TYR A 41 -3.61 0.99 -9.62
C TYR A 41 -2.29 0.63 -8.93
N SER A 42 -1.20 1.25 -9.36
CA SER A 42 0.15 0.99 -8.83
C SER A 42 0.56 2.04 -7.81
N VAL A 43 0.91 1.60 -6.61
CA VAL A 43 1.49 2.41 -5.53
C VAL A 43 3.01 2.23 -5.55
N THR A 44 3.74 3.34 -5.52
CA THR A 44 5.20 3.34 -5.64
C THR A 44 5.88 3.28 -4.28
N SER A 45 7.15 2.87 -4.23
CA SER A 45 7.87 2.68 -2.95
C SER A 45 7.96 3.94 -2.08
N LYS A 46 7.99 5.14 -2.67
CA LYS A 46 7.99 6.41 -1.92
C LYS A 46 6.71 6.61 -1.09
N ASP A 47 5.62 5.93 -1.44
CA ASP A 47 4.33 6.10 -0.78
C ASP A 47 4.09 5.07 0.34
N TYR A 48 4.75 3.91 0.28
CA TYR A 48 4.62 2.85 1.29
C TYR A 48 5.88 2.57 2.12
N ILE A 49 7.04 3.15 1.77
CA ILE A 49 8.29 3.10 2.55
C ILE A 49 8.59 4.48 3.11
N VAL A 50 8.73 4.57 4.43
CA VAL A 50 8.98 5.83 5.14
C VAL A 50 10.23 5.70 5.99
N GLU A 51 11.15 6.66 5.89
CA GLU A 51 12.30 6.73 6.78
C GLU A 51 11.85 7.18 8.18
N TYR A 52 12.10 6.34 9.19
CA TYR A 52 11.70 6.60 10.58
C TYR A 52 12.90 6.98 11.45
N LYS A 53 14.05 6.34 11.22
CA LYS A 53 15.36 6.73 11.78
C LYS A 53 16.39 6.73 10.67
N ARG A 54 17.55 7.33 10.93
CA ARG A 54 18.63 7.45 9.93
C ARG A 54 18.99 6.06 9.36
N ASN A 55 18.74 5.87 8.07
CA ASN A 55 18.93 4.61 7.34
C ASN A 55 18.05 3.43 7.81
N GLU A 56 16.96 3.70 8.51
CA GLU A 56 15.99 2.71 8.95
C GLU A 56 14.59 3.13 8.48
N CYS A 57 14.02 2.31 7.59
CA CYS A 57 12.75 2.57 6.98
C CYS A 57 11.70 1.57 7.44
N ILE A 58 10.47 2.03 7.55
CA ILE A 58 9.30 1.24 7.93
C ILE A 58 8.37 1.05 6.73
N LEU A 59 7.73 -0.11 6.69
CA LEU A 59 6.66 -0.43 5.77
C LEU A 59 5.33 0.10 6.31
N MET A 60 4.65 0.93 5.54
CA MET A 60 3.31 1.47 5.85
C MET A 60 2.19 0.47 5.45
N MET A 61 2.40 -0.81 5.73
CA MET A 61 1.46 -1.90 5.48
C MET A 61 1.55 -2.92 6.62
N GLY A 62 0.43 -3.57 6.91
CA GLY A 62 0.35 -4.57 7.97
C GLY A 62 -0.76 -5.57 7.71
N ALA A 63 -0.68 -6.71 8.41
CA ALA A 63 -1.71 -7.75 8.36
C ALA A 63 -2.86 -7.42 9.32
N LEU A 64 -4.09 -7.64 8.87
CA LEU A 64 -5.30 -7.51 9.69
C LEU A 64 -5.69 -8.88 10.24
N GLY A 65 -4.91 -9.41 11.20
CA GLY A 65 -5.23 -10.67 11.90
C GLY A 65 -5.46 -11.90 10.98
N GLU A 66 -5.93 -13.00 11.57
CA GLU A 66 -6.36 -14.17 10.81
C GLU A 66 -7.86 -14.04 10.47
N GLY A 67 -8.21 -14.09 9.18
CA GLY A 67 -9.59 -14.39 8.76
C GLY A 67 -10.21 -13.54 7.66
N ASP A 68 -9.65 -12.38 7.32
CA ASP A 68 -10.39 -11.45 6.46
C ASP A 68 -9.79 -11.33 5.06
N GLU A 69 -10.57 -11.68 4.03
CA GLU A 69 -10.38 -11.26 2.63
C GLU A 69 -10.63 -9.74 2.48
N LEU A 70 -10.17 -8.94 3.44
CA LEU A 70 -10.39 -7.51 3.54
C LEU A 70 -9.07 -6.76 3.34
N TRP A 71 -9.13 -5.78 2.44
CA TRP A 71 -8.04 -4.83 2.23
C TRP A 71 -8.48 -3.45 2.70
N ILE A 72 -7.69 -2.84 3.58
CA ILE A 72 -7.82 -1.42 3.91
C ILE A 72 -6.80 -0.65 3.09
N LEU A 73 -7.27 0.11 2.11
CA LEU A 73 -6.44 0.97 1.28
C LEU A 73 -6.18 2.30 2.01
N GLY A 74 -5.18 2.28 2.90
CA GLY A 74 -4.81 3.41 3.76
C GLY A 74 -3.84 4.40 3.12
N ASP A 75 -2.99 5.01 3.96
CA ASP A 75 -2.10 6.12 3.61
C ASP A 75 -1.31 5.94 2.30
N PRO A 76 -0.68 4.79 2.01
CA PRO A 76 0.07 4.66 0.76
C PRO A 76 -0.81 4.83 -0.50
N PHE A 77 -2.00 4.27 -0.48
CA PHE A 77 -2.93 4.38 -1.61
C PHE A 77 -3.50 5.80 -1.71
N ILE A 78 -3.81 6.44 -0.57
CA ILE A 78 -4.32 7.82 -0.50
C ILE A 78 -3.28 8.84 -1.00
N ARG A 79 -1.99 8.62 -0.73
CA ARG A 79 -0.90 9.48 -1.22
C ARG A 79 -0.77 9.42 -2.74
N GLN A 80 -0.91 8.24 -3.32
CA GLN A 80 -0.79 8.03 -4.77
C GLN A 80 -2.05 8.44 -5.54
N TYR A 81 -3.25 8.26 -4.94
CA TYR A 81 -4.52 8.46 -5.61
C TYR A 81 -5.51 9.31 -4.80
N CYS A 82 -6.02 10.37 -5.42
CA CYS A 82 -7.17 11.11 -4.91
C CYS A 82 -8.45 10.25 -5.00
N GLN A 83 -9.20 10.20 -3.90
CA GLN A 83 -10.46 9.48 -3.82
C GLN A 83 -11.65 10.40 -4.12
N ILE A 84 -12.49 10.01 -5.06
CA ILE A 84 -13.69 10.75 -5.48
C ILE A 84 -14.91 9.97 -5.02
N TYR A 85 -15.63 10.50 -4.03
CA TYR A 85 -16.82 9.86 -3.49
C TYR A 85 -18.08 10.44 -4.15
N ASP A 86 -18.68 9.66 -5.04
CA ASP A 86 -19.96 10.00 -5.69
C ASP A 86 -21.10 9.31 -4.94
N MET A 87 -21.58 9.99 -3.88
CA MET A 87 -22.63 9.46 -3.00
C MET A 87 -23.97 9.30 -3.73
N GLY A 88 -24.27 10.17 -4.70
CA GLY A 88 -25.50 10.11 -5.49
C GLY A 88 -25.59 8.85 -6.35
N ARG A 89 -24.45 8.40 -6.89
CA ARG A 89 -24.35 7.15 -7.67
C ARG A 89 -23.77 5.96 -6.90
N LYS A 90 -23.51 6.12 -5.59
CA LYS A 90 -22.96 5.08 -4.70
C LYS A 90 -21.69 4.43 -5.25
N ARG A 91 -20.75 5.24 -5.73
CA ARG A 91 -19.48 4.76 -6.31
C ARG A 91 -18.31 5.59 -5.81
N ILE A 92 -17.13 4.97 -5.87
CA ILE A 92 -15.85 5.62 -5.64
C ILE A 92 -15.04 5.63 -6.94
N GLY A 93 -14.34 6.73 -7.19
CA GLY A 93 -13.38 6.86 -8.28
C GLY A 93 -11.99 7.19 -7.73
N PHE A 94 -10.98 6.88 -8.52
CA PHE A 94 -9.58 7.16 -8.19
C PHE A 94 -8.93 7.92 -9.34
N ALA A 95 -8.19 8.96 -9.01
CA ALA A 95 -7.39 9.74 -9.96
C ALA A 95 -5.97 9.90 -9.39
N GLU A 96 -4.95 9.96 -10.24
CA GLU A 96 -3.59 10.21 -9.78
C GLU A 96 -3.50 11.51 -8.99
N ALA A 97 -2.87 11.44 -7.82
CA ALA A 97 -2.63 12.62 -6.99
C ALA A 97 -1.50 13.46 -7.59
N ILE A 98 -1.64 14.78 -7.49
CA ILE A 98 -0.55 15.71 -7.82
C ILE A 98 0.45 15.66 -6.67
N GLN A 99 1.59 15.03 -6.91
CA GLN A 99 2.68 14.95 -5.94
C GLN A 99 3.47 16.26 -5.95
N LYS A 100 3.76 16.80 -4.76
CA LYS A 100 4.57 18.02 -4.57
C LYS A 100 5.98 17.69 -4.13
#